data_AF-A0AAN7ZTJ8-F1
#
_entry.id   AF-A0AAN7ZTJ8-F1
#
_cell.length_a   1.000
_cell.length_b   1.000
_cell.length_c   1.000
_cell.angle_alpha   90.00
_cell.angle_beta   90.00
_cell.angle_gamma   90.00
#
_symmetry.space_group_name_H-M   'P 1'
#
loop_
_entity.id
_entity.type
_entity.pdbx_description
1 polymer ?
#
loop_
_entity_poly.entity_id
_entity_poly.type
_entity_poly.pdbx_seq_one_letter_code
_entity_poly.pdbx_strand_id
1 'polypeptide(L)'
;MYISEIREGELIKELRFQIISETAPENRLQRLLRRQKFNEAEQFAKLFSLDLTEIQRAKAQVIVDKSSCDEADITNLIEILNGIGDNEFKIACCLNTHSSCKNLNDVERILKYMNSVFLPESNWEIFGPELMFQFHTFSMLVNAGYLKNSAQDWYNFSTCDHISQMHTFLEENQIEEFKILYSRLDAVTVEKLSHTDIVKILDNVNKLPLERQLSFLNAFVPLSLTYLPSSLTTFVKWLISSVYYIEKTYFDAFPKNVLTFLDQMVVLLKLDCANQLDFQQCSLIDLDVLKELENMINTLTKLDALKREHRIVIPLHHLQQDAKTLFPGLLNAFAKNETFLTQFIEQFVQPHRDDVFGEIIKVIFNYFLEKRKICASLFVNLKFCSCPIKEISFVAQFRSLTIKLCTGETR
;
A
#
# COMPACT_ATOMS: atom_id res chain seq x y z
N MET A 1 -0.19 -47.62 -57.84
CA MET A 1 0.98 -48.31 -58.41
C MET A 1 1.12 -47.82 -59.84
N TYR A 2 2.27 -47.23 -60.17
CA TYR A 2 2.58 -46.76 -61.52
C TYR A 2 3.69 -47.64 -62.08
N ILE A 3 3.56 -48.03 -63.34
CA ILE A 3 4.57 -48.83 -64.04
C ILE A 3 5.11 -47.96 -65.16
N SER A 4 6.42 -47.75 -65.16
CA SER A 4 7.11 -47.04 -66.23
C SER A 4 8.16 -47.97 -66.84
N GLU A 5 8.17 -48.03 -68.16
CA GLU A 5 9.14 -48.78 -68.95
C GLU A 5 10.24 -47.84 -69.46
N ILE A 6 11.48 -48.29 -69.38
CA ILE A 6 12.62 -47.60 -70.01
C ILE A 6 13.09 -48.48 -71.16
N ARG A 7 12.98 -47.94 -72.37
CA ARG A 7 13.35 -48.62 -73.62
C ARG A 7 14.67 -48.08 -74.17
N GLU A 8 15.46 -48.96 -74.75
CA GLU A 8 16.60 -48.60 -75.60
C GLU A 8 16.35 -49.21 -76.98
N GLY A 9 15.83 -48.40 -77.90
CA GLY A 9 15.28 -48.88 -79.16
C GLY A 9 13.97 -49.67 -78.97
N GLU A 10 13.86 -50.84 -79.59
CA GLU A 10 12.66 -51.71 -79.49
C GLU A 10 12.68 -52.68 -78.30
N LEU A 11 13.80 -52.75 -77.57
CA LEU A 11 13.95 -53.64 -76.42
C LEU A 11 13.68 -52.89 -75.11
N ILE A 12 12.76 -53.42 -74.29
CA ILE A 12 12.51 -52.93 -72.93
C ILE A 12 13.68 -53.38 -72.06
N LYS A 13 14.45 -52.42 -71.56
CA LYS A 13 15.67 -52.68 -70.80
C LYS A 13 15.40 -52.76 -69.30
N GLU A 14 14.46 -51.96 -68.81
CA GLU A 14 14.10 -51.90 -67.40
C GLU A 14 12.59 -51.63 -67.23
N LEU A 15 11.96 -52.37 -66.32
CA LEU A 15 10.60 -52.11 -65.86
C LEU A 15 10.69 -51.58 -64.43
N ARG A 16 10.24 -50.33 -64.22
CA ARG A 16 10.17 -49.72 -62.89
C ARG A 16 8.75 -49.79 -62.37
N PHE A 17 8.63 -50.39 -61.19
CA PHE A 17 7.41 -50.40 -60.40
C PHE A 17 7.51 -49.33 -59.33
N GLN A 18 6.69 -48.29 -59.42
CA GLN A 18 6.54 -47.29 -58.37
C GLN A 18 5.25 -47.56 -57.60
N ILE A 19 5.40 -48.08 -56.39
CA ILE A 19 4.30 -48.24 -55.45
C ILE A 19 4.32 -47.01 -54.53
N ILE A 20 3.26 -46.20 -54.58
CA ILE A 20 3.00 -45.23 -53.53
C ILE A 20 2.45 -46.05 -52.36
N SER A 21 3.34 -46.44 -51.44
CA SER A 21 2.87 -46.98 -50.17
C SER A 21 2.18 -45.84 -49.42
N GLU A 22 1.00 -46.14 -48.90
CA GLU A 22 0.29 -45.25 -48.01
C GLU A 22 1.23 -44.90 -46.86
N THR A 23 1.54 -43.62 -46.70
CA THR A 23 2.26 -43.12 -45.52
C THR A 23 1.61 -43.73 -44.28
N ALA A 24 2.42 -44.23 -43.34
CA ALA A 24 1.98 -44.88 -42.10
C ALA A 24 0.66 -44.25 -41.57
N PRO A 25 -0.32 -45.04 -41.12
CA PRO A 25 -1.67 -44.55 -40.84
C PRO A 25 -1.68 -43.32 -39.91
N GLU A 26 -0.69 -43.20 -39.02
CA GLU A 26 -0.43 -42.02 -38.18
C GLU A 26 -0.15 -40.75 -39.00
N ASN A 27 0.69 -40.83 -40.03
CA ASN A 27 0.99 -39.71 -40.94
C ASN A 27 -0.23 -39.30 -41.76
N ARG A 28 -1.07 -40.27 -42.14
CA ARG A 28 -2.33 -39.97 -42.83
C ARG A 28 -3.33 -39.31 -41.88
N LEU A 29 -3.41 -39.76 -40.63
CA LEU A 29 -4.21 -39.13 -39.59
C LEU A 29 -3.74 -37.68 -39.35
N GLN A 30 -2.45 -37.43 -39.18
CA GLN A 30 -1.90 -36.08 -39.03
C GLN A 30 -2.28 -35.15 -40.20
N ARG A 31 -2.29 -35.66 -41.44
CA ARG A 31 -2.75 -34.88 -42.60
C ARG A 31 -4.24 -34.54 -42.53
N LEU A 32 -5.08 -35.45 -42.01
CA LEU A 32 -6.51 -35.19 -41.81
C LEU A 32 -6.73 -34.15 -40.70
N LEU A 33 -5.97 -34.23 -39.61
CA LEU A 33 -6.00 -33.26 -38.51
C LEU A 33 -5.58 -31.87 -38.96
N ARG A 34 -4.48 -31.75 -39.74
CA ARG A 34 -4.05 -30.47 -40.33
C ARG A 34 -5.10 -29.84 -41.25
N ARG A 35 -5.94 -30.66 -41.89
CA ARG A 35 -7.04 -30.22 -42.75
C ARG A 35 -8.36 -30.02 -41.99
N GLN A 36 -8.35 -30.16 -40.65
CA GLN A 36 -9.50 -30.03 -39.76
C GLN A 36 -10.67 -30.97 -40.13
N LYS A 37 -10.37 -32.10 -40.77
CA LYS A 37 -11.37 -33.08 -41.20
C LYS A 37 -11.66 -34.09 -40.09
N PHE A 38 -12.23 -33.61 -38.99
CA PHE A 38 -12.36 -34.40 -37.75
C PHE A 38 -13.26 -35.63 -37.89
N ASN A 39 -14.37 -35.54 -38.62
CA ASN A 39 -15.27 -36.70 -38.81
C ASN A 39 -14.62 -37.81 -39.64
N GLU A 40 -13.88 -37.44 -40.70
CA GLU A 40 -13.10 -38.39 -41.50
C GLU A 40 -11.94 -38.97 -40.67
N ALA A 41 -11.30 -38.14 -39.83
CA ALA A 41 -10.23 -38.57 -38.94
C ALA A 41 -10.71 -39.58 -37.88
N GLU A 42 -11.90 -39.40 -37.29
CA GLU A 42 -12.48 -40.33 -36.33
C GLU A 42 -12.83 -41.68 -36.95
N GLN A 43 -13.46 -41.66 -38.14
CA GLN A 43 -13.75 -42.90 -38.87
C GLN A 43 -12.46 -43.61 -39.26
N PHE A 44 -11.45 -42.86 -39.70
CA PHE A 44 -10.13 -43.40 -40.03
C PHE A 44 -9.44 -44.00 -38.80
N ALA A 45 -9.41 -43.30 -37.66
CA ALA A 45 -8.80 -43.82 -36.44
C ALA A 45 -9.51 -45.08 -35.93
N LYS A 46 -10.85 -45.15 -36.03
CA LYS A 46 -11.60 -46.38 -35.69
C LYS A 46 -11.27 -47.54 -36.63
N LEU A 47 -11.11 -47.29 -37.93
CA LEU A 47 -10.77 -48.33 -38.92
C LEU A 47 -9.36 -48.89 -38.73
N PHE A 48 -8.41 -48.05 -38.29
CA PHE A 48 -7.01 -48.42 -38.10
C PHE A 48 -6.62 -48.62 -36.63
N SER A 49 -7.60 -48.65 -35.71
CA SER A 49 -7.40 -48.78 -34.26
C SER A 49 -6.37 -47.80 -33.68
N LEU A 50 -6.37 -46.56 -34.18
CA LEU A 50 -5.50 -45.49 -33.70
C LEU A 50 -6.10 -44.79 -32.48
N ASP A 51 -5.23 -44.17 -31.68
CA ASP A 51 -5.67 -43.43 -30.50
C ASP A 51 -6.52 -42.19 -30.87
N LEU A 52 -7.67 -42.05 -30.20
CA LEU A 52 -8.61 -40.95 -30.40
C LEU A 52 -8.18 -39.70 -29.65
N THR A 53 -7.26 -39.80 -28.68
CA THR A 53 -6.78 -38.65 -27.89
C THR A 53 -6.17 -37.56 -28.77
N GLU A 54 -5.41 -37.94 -29.81
CA GLU A 54 -4.80 -36.99 -30.75
C GLU A 54 -5.84 -36.21 -31.56
N ILE A 55 -6.98 -36.84 -31.87
CA ILE A 55 -8.11 -36.18 -32.53
C ILE A 55 -8.78 -35.20 -31.56
N GLN A 56 -9.00 -35.62 -30.31
CA GLN A 56 -9.58 -34.77 -29.27
C GLN A 56 -8.68 -33.56 -28.97
N ARG A 57 -7.36 -33.76 -28.85
CA ARG A 57 -6.37 -32.68 -28.71
C ARG A 57 -6.44 -31.71 -29.88
N ALA A 58 -6.48 -32.20 -31.12
CA ALA A 58 -6.59 -31.35 -32.30
C ALA A 58 -7.93 -30.58 -32.36
N LYS A 59 -9.04 -31.20 -31.91
CA LYS A 59 -10.34 -30.52 -31.79
C LYS A 59 -10.30 -29.42 -30.73
N ALA A 60 -9.73 -29.68 -29.56
CA ALA A 60 -9.55 -28.69 -28.51
C ALA A 60 -8.68 -27.52 -29.00
N GLN A 61 -7.58 -27.81 -29.69
CA GLN A 61 -6.66 -26.79 -30.20
C GLN A 61 -7.35 -25.82 -31.18
N VAL A 62 -8.26 -26.31 -32.04
CA VAL A 62 -9.03 -25.42 -32.94
C VAL A 62 -9.90 -24.42 -32.17
N ILE A 63 -10.42 -24.79 -30.99
CA ILE A 63 -11.18 -23.87 -30.14
C ILE A 63 -10.23 -22.90 -29.43
N VAL A 64 -9.12 -23.40 -28.90
CA VAL A 64 -8.09 -22.59 -28.23
C VAL A 64 -7.49 -21.53 -29.16
N ASP A 65 -7.28 -21.87 -30.44
CA ASP A 65 -6.70 -20.97 -31.45
C ASP A 65 -7.69 -19.88 -31.92
N LYS A 66 -8.95 -19.92 -31.49
CA LYS A 66 -9.92 -18.86 -31.81
C LYS A 66 -9.57 -17.58 -31.05
N SER A 67 -9.58 -16.45 -31.76
CA SER A 67 -9.43 -15.13 -31.15
C SER A 67 -10.61 -14.73 -30.25
N SER A 68 -11.77 -15.37 -30.42
CA SER A 68 -12.95 -15.11 -29.62
C SER A 68 -13.82 -16.37 -29.52
N CYS A 69 -14.09 -16.80 -28.29
CA CYS A 69 -14.86 -17.99 -27.97
C CYS A 69 -16.25 -17.62 -27.46
N ASP A 70 -17.26 -18.29 -28.01
CA ASP A 70 -18.65 -18.23 -27.57
C ASP A 70 -18.96 -19.28 -26.49
N GLU A 71 -20.08 -19.15 -25.79
CA GLU A 71 -20.53 -20.10 -24.76
C GLU A 71 -20.57 -21.57 -25.27
N ALA A 72 -20.98 -21.76 -26.53
CA ALA A 72 -21.01 -23.07 -27.18
C ALA A 72 -19.60 -23.64 -27.38
N ASP A 73 -18.62 -22.78 -27.70
CA ASP A 73 -17.22 -23.17 -27.85
C ASP A 73 -16.63 -23.61 -26.51
N ILE A 74 -16.94 -22.89 -25.43
CA ILE A 74 -16.45 -23.22 -24.09
C ILE A 74 -17.08 -24.51 -23.57
N THR A 75 -18.38 -24.71 -23.80
CA THR A 75 -19.06 -25.95 -23.42
C THR A 75 -18.48 -27.15 -24.17
N ASN A 76 -18.29 -27.01 -25.48
CA ASN A 76 -17.67 -28.04 -26.32
C ASN A 76 -16.20 -28.30 -25.90
N LEU A 77 -15.43 -27.26 -25.59
CA LEU A 77 -14.06 -27.40 -25.10
C LEU A 77 -14.02 -28.23 -23.80
N ILE A 78 -14.85 -27.91 -22.81
CA ILE A 78 -14.90 -28.65 -21.54
C ILE A 78 -15.29 -30.12 -21.78
N GLU A 79 -16.26 -30.40 -22.66
CA GLU A 79 -16.63 -31.77 -23.03
C GLU A 79 -15.48 -32.54 -23.69
N ILE A 80 -14.76 -31.90 -24.63
CA ILE A 80 -13.59 -32.50 -25.28
C ILE A 80 -12.49 -32.77 -24.25
N LEU A 81 -12.20 -31.81 -23.37
CA LEU A 81 -11.16 -31.94 -22.34
C LEU A 81 -11.48 -33.03 -21.31
N ASN A 82 -12.75 -33.26 -20.98
CA ASN A 82 -13.17 -34.37 -20.10
C ASN A 82 -12.84 -35.74 -20.71
N GLY A 83 -12.80 -35.85 -22.04
CA GLY A 83 -12.42 -37.08 -22.74
C GLY A 83 -10.92 -37.36 -22.76
N ILE A 84 -10.09 -36.38 -22.41
CA ILE A 84 -8.62 -36.48 -22.45
C ILE A 84 -8.09 -36.91 -21.07
N GLY A 85 -7.15 -37.84 -21.02
CA GLY A 85 -6.52 -38.28 -19.75
C GLY A 85 -5.36 -37.39 -19.27
N ASP A 86 -4.82 -36.57 -20.17
CA ASP A 86 -3.68 -35.68 -19.93
C ASP A 86 -4.12 -34.39 -19.22
N ASN A 87 -3.83 -34.29 -17.93
CA ASN A 87 -4.23 -33.16 -17.10
C ASN A 87 -3.38 -31.89 -17.38
N GLU A 88 -2.12 -32.02 -17.80
CA GLU A 88 -1.29 -30.86 -18.14
C GLU A 88 -1.82 -30.17 -19.40
N PHE A 89 -2.20 -30.95 -20.41
CA PHE A 89 -2.83 -30.43 -21.63
C PHE A 89 -4.14 -29.69 -21.32
N LYS A 90 -4.97 -30.21 -20.40
CA LYS A 90 -6.23 -29.54 -19.99
C LYS A 90 -5.98 -28.16 -19.42
N ILE A 91 -5.00 -28.03 -18.51
CA ILE A 91 -4.66 -26.75 -17.90
C ILE A 91 -4.10 -25.79 -18.95
N ALA A 92 -3.20 -26.25 -19.82
CA ALA A 92 -2.67 -25.44 -20.91
C ALA A 92 -3.78 -24.90 -21.84
N CYS A 93 -4.78 -25.72 -22.18
CA CYS A 93 -5.94 -25.26 -22.96
C CYS A 93 -6.74 -24.18 -22.21
N CYS A 94 -6.97 -24.35 -20.91
CA CYS A 94 -7.70 -23.36 -20.09
C CYS A 94 -6.95 -22.01 -20.03
N LEU A 95 -5.64 -22.05 -19.82
CA LEU A 95 -4.76 -20.88 -19.79
C LEU A 95 -4.77 -20.12 -21.12
N ASN A 96 -4.81 -20.83 -22.24
CA ASN A 96 -4.86 -20.17 -23.55
C ASN A 96 -6.26 -19.68 -23.94
N THR A 97 -7.33 -20.15 -23.27
CA THR A 97 -8.71 -19.84 -23.65
C THR A 97 -9.36 -18.76 -22.77
N HIS A 98 -8.96 -18.60 -21.50
CA HIS A 98 -9.63 -17.64 -20.59
C HIS A 98 -9.59 -16.19 -21.08
N SER A 99 -8.55 -15.81 -21.83
CA SER A 99 -8.38 -14.48 -22.43
C SER A 99 -9.25 -14.26 -23.66
N SER A 100 -9.62 -15.34 -24.37
CA SER A 100 -10.41 -15.30 -25.60
C SER A 100 -11.92 -15.38 -25.36
N CYS A 101 -12.38 -15.51 -24.13
CA CYS A 101 -13.80 -15.61 -23.78
C CYS A 101 -14.54 -14.28 -23.99
N LYS A 102 -15.75 -14.30 -24.58
CA LYS A 102 -16.55 -13.08 -24.76
C LYS A 102 -17.18 -12.56 -23.45
N ASN A 103 -17.54 -13.46 -22.55
CA ASN A 103 -18.25 -13.14 -21.31
C ASN A 103 -17.45 -13.57 -20.08
N LEU A 104 -17.56 -12.81 -18.98
CA LEU A 104 -16.91 -13.18 -17.71
C LEU A 104 -17.46 -14.47 -17.11
N ASN A 105 -18.72 -14.81 -17.35
CA ASN A 105 -19.28 -16.10 -16.89
C ASN A 105 -18.55 -17.28 -17.55
N ASP A 106 -18.16 -17.15 -18.81
CA ASP A 106 -17.42 -18.19 -19.52
C ASP A 106 -15.97 -18.27 -19.03
N VAL A 107 -15.36 -17.13 -18.70
CA VAL A 107 -14.07 -17.08 -17.99
C VAL A 107 -14.17 -17.85 -16.67
N GLU A 108 -15.17 -17.54 -15.84
CA GLU A 108 -15.36 -18.19 -14.54
C GLU A 108 -15.54 -19.71 -14.69
N ARG A 109 -16.29 -20.17 -15.71
CA ARG A 109 -16.48 -21.60 -15.99
C ARG A 109 -15.17 -22.30 -16.33
N ILE A 110 -14.33 -21.71 -17.17
CA ILE A 110 -13.03 -22.28 -17.55
C ILE A 110 -12.10 -22.31 -16.34
N LEU A 111 -12.06 -21.24 -15.54
CA LEU A 111 -11.21 -21.19 -14.35
C LEU A 111 -11.67 -22.20 -13.28
N LYS A 112 -12.98 -22.38 -13.10
CA LYS A 112 -13.53 -23.44 -12.23
C LYS A 112 -13.17 -24.83 -12.73
N TYR A 113 -13.27 -25.07 -14.03
CA TYR A 113 -12.88 -26.35 -14.63
C TYR A 113 -11.39 -26.60 -14.43
N MET A 114 -10.53 -25.63 -14.71
CA MET A 114 -9.08 -25.71 -14.48
C MET A 114 -8.75 -26.08 -13.03
N ASN A 115 -9.41 -25.47 -12.05
CA ASN A 115 -9.22 -25.79 -10.62
C ASN A 115 -9.76 -27.16 -10.21
N SER A 116 -10.69 -27.75 -10.97
CA SER A 116 -11.17 -29.10 -10.73
C SER A 116 -10.20 -30.18 -11.22
N VAL A 117 -9.26 -29.82 -12.10
CA VAL A 117 -8.24 -30.73 -12.62
C VAL A 117 -7.11 -30.85 -11.60
N PHE A 118 -7.02 -32.01 -10.96
CA PHE A 118 -5.95 -32.32 -10.01
C PHE A 118 -4.69 -32.81 -10.74
N LEU A 119 -3.55 -32.19 -10.45
CA LEU A 119 -2.22 -32.64 -10.85
C LEU A 119 -1.39 -32.77 -9.56
N PRO A 120 -0.95 -33.98 -9.18
CA PRO A 120 0.04 -34.11 -8.11
C PRO A 120 1.44 -33.78 -8.65
N GLU A 121 2.19 -32.94 -7.92
CA GLU A 121 3.61 -32.65 -8.11
C GLU A 121 3.95 -31.89 -9.40
N SER A 122 3.23 -30.79 -9.68
CA SER A 122 3.56 -29.90 -10.79
C SER A 122 3.48 -28.43 -10.41
N ASN A 123 4.31 -27.59 -11.03
CA ASN A 123 4.23 -26.13 -10.92
C ASN A 123 2.83 -25.59 -11.29
N TRP A 124 2.04 -26.36 -12.04
CA TRP A 124 0.67 -26.06 -12.42
C TRP A 124 -0.33 -26.03 -11.25
N GLU A 125 -0.01 -26.65 -10.09
CA GLU A 125 -0.86 -26.62 -8.90
C GLU A 125 -1.10 -25.18 -8.39
N ILE A 126 -0.19 -24.25 -8.66
CA ILE A 126 -0.25 -22.87 -8.14
C ILE A 126 -1.01 -21.94 -9.11
N PHE A 127 -0.80 -22.11 -10.42
CA PHE A 127 -1.34 -21.20 -11.44
C PHE A 127 -2.87 -21.16 -11.48
N GLY A 128 -3.51 -22.31 -11.30
CA GLY A 128 -4.98 -22.39 -11.37
C GLY A 128 -5.67 -21.58 -10.25
N PRO A 129 -5.32 -21.84 -8.98
CA PRO A 129 -5.81 -21.07 -7.85
C PRO A 129 -5.43 -19.58 -7.92
N GLU A 130 -4.23 -19.25 -8.36
CA GLU A 130 -3.77 -17.86 -8.49
C GLU A 130 -4.61 -17.07 -9.51
N LEU A 131 -4.82 -17.62 -10.70
CA LEU A 131 -5.62 -16.96 -11.74
C LEU A 131 -7.09 -16.84 -11.34
N MET A 132 -7.64 -17.83 -10.65
CA MET A 132 -8.98 -17.76 -10.08
C MET A 132 -9.08 -16.69 -8.98
N PHE A 133 -8.06 -16.58 -8.15
CA PHE A 133 -7.99 -15.55 -7.12
C PHE A 133 -7.91 -14.15 -7.74
N GLN A 134 -7.14 -13.97 -8.81
CA GLN A 134 -7.12 -12.72 -9.60
C GLN A 134 -8.50 -12.42 -10.18
N PHE A 135 -9.20 -13.42 -10.73
CA PHE A 135 -10.57 -13.26 -11.23
C PHE A 135 -11.56 -12.83 -10.17
N HIS A 136 -11.44 -13.37 -8.94
CA HIS A 136 -12.25 -12.93 -7.82
C HIS A 136 -11.96 -11.48 -7.43
N THR A 137 -10.70 -11.06 -7.41
CA THR A 137 -10.31 -9.67 -7.15
C THR A 137 -10.86 -8.73 -8.22
N PHE A 138 -10.74 -9.11 -9.50
CA PHE A 138 -11.35 -8.37 -10.61
C PHE A 138 -12.87 -8.26 -10.45
N SER A 139 -13.54 -9.37 -10.13
CA SER A 139 -14.99 -9.40 -9.91
C SER A 139 -15.42 -8.49 -8.75
N MET A 140 -14.62 -8.38 -7.68
CA MET A 140 -14.88 -7.42 -6.60
C MET A 140 -14.80 -5.97 -7.09
N LEU A 141 -13.79 -5.64 -7.90
CA LEU A 141 -13.63 -4.30 -8.49
C LEU A 141 -14.79 -3.96 -9.45
N VAL A 142 -15.26 -4.94 -10.24
CA VAL A 142 -16.44 -4.78 -11.11
C VAL A 142 -17.71 -4.59 -10.28
N ASN A 143 -17.93 -5.42 -9.25
CA ASN A 143 -19.12 -5.35 -8.40
C ASN A 143 -19.18 -4.06 -7.57
N ALA A 144 -18.02 -3.52 -7.19
CA ALA A 144 -17.92 -2.23 -6.53
C ALA A 144 -18.10 -1.05 -7.51
N GLY A 145 -18.19 -1.31 -8.82
CA GLY A 145 -18.46 -0.31 -9.86
C GLY A 145 -17.21 0.40 -10.40
N TYR A 146 -16.02 -0.09 -10.07
CA TYR A 146 -14.75 0.56 -10.44
C TYR A 146 -14.20 0.10 -11.79
N LEU A 147 -14.45 -1.16 -12.17
CA LEU A 147 -14.11 -1.71 -13.48
C LEU A 147 -15.38 -2.05 -14.27
N LYS A 148 -15.28 -2.04 -15.60
CA LYS A 148 -16.40 -2.47 -16.43
C LYS A 148 -16.43 -4.00 -16.48
N ASN A 149 -17.64 -4.54 -16.56
CA ASN A 149 -17.89 -5.95 -16.79
C ASN A 149 -17.60 -6.31 -18.25
N SER A 150 -16.32 -6.34 -18.64
CA SER A 150 -15.89 -6.65 -20.00
C SER A 150 -14.76 -7.67 -20.01
N ALA A 151 -14.75 -8.54 -21.03
CA ALA A 151 -13.67 -9.50 -21.25
C ALA A 151 -12.33 -8.82 -21.54
N GLN A 152 -12.35 -7.63 -22.16
CA GLN A 152 -11.13 -6.87 -22.43
C GLN A 152 -10.49 -6.35 -21.14
N ASP A 153 -11.29 -5.87 -20.19
CA ASP A 153 -10.77 -5.40 -18.91
C ASP A 153 -10.24 -6.56 -18.06
N TRP A 154 -10.88 -7.74 -18.16
CA TRP A 154 -10.34 -8.96 -17.57
C TRP A 154 -8.98 -9.32 -18.19
N TYR A 155 -8.86 -9.31 -19.52
CA TYR A 155 -7.59 -9.60 -20.18
C TYR A 155 -6.48 -8.65 -19.72
N ASN A 156 -6.78 -7.35 -19.69
CA ASN A 156 -5.83 -6.33 -19.23
C ASN A 156 -5.44 -6.54 -17.77
N PHE A 157 -6.41 -6.90 -16.91
CA PHE A 157 -6.15 -7.14 -15.48
C PHE A 157 -5.33 -8.42 -15.24
N SER A 158 -5.65 -9.52 -15.93
CA SER A 158 -4.94 -10.80 -15.77
C SER A 158 -3.50 -10.78 -16.27
N THR A 159 -3.16 -9.84 -17.15
CA THR A 159 -1.83 -9.72 -17.75
C THR A 159 -1.02 -8.54 -17.19
N CYS A 160 -1.62 -7.69 -16.36
CA CYS A 160 -0.91 -6.53 -15.82
C CYS A 160 -0.01 -6.90 -14.65
N ASP A 161 1.01 -6.06 -14.44
CA ASP A 161 1.74 -6.05 -13.18
C ASP A 161 0.89 -5.34 -12.11
N HIS A 162 0.47 -6.10 -11.10
CA HIS A 162 -0.38 -5.59 -10.03
C HIS A 162 0.27 -4.43 -9.25
N ILE A 163 1.60 -4.39 -9.14
CA ILE A 163 2.31 -3.28 -8.48
C ILE A 163 2.17 -2.00 -9.32
N SER A 164 2.43 -2.10 -10.62
CA SER A 164 2.22 -0.98 -11.55
C SER A 164 0.77 -0.50 -11.54
N GLN A 165 -0.20 -1.42 -11.52
CA GLN A 165 -1.62 -1.10 -11.45
C GLN A 165 -1.99 -0.35 -10.16
N MET A 166 -1.41 -0.73 -9.02
CA MET A 166 -1.60 0.00 -7.75
C MET A 166 -1.11 1.45 -7.86
N HIS A 167 0.04 1.69 -8.50
CA HIS A 167 0.55 3.04 -8.69
C HIS A 167 -0.41 3.88 -9.55
N THR A 168 -0.95 3.30 -10.62
CA THR A 168 -1.98 3.96 -11.44
C THR A 168 -3.20 4.34 -10.62
N PHE A 169 -3.71 3.44 -9.78
CA PHE A 169 -4.85 3.75 -8.89
C PHE A 169 -4.56 4.91 -7.93
N LEU A 170 -3.33 4.99 -7.41
CA LEU A 170 -2.94 6.12 -6.54
C LEU A 170 -2.82 7.45 -7.31
N GLU A 171 -2.29 7.43 -8.53
CA GLU A 171 -2.18 8.60 -9.38
C GLU A 171 -3.55 9.14 -9.81
N GLU A 172 -4.51 8.23 -10.07
CA GLU A 172 -5.89 8.57 -10.43
C GLU A 172 -6.79 8.88 -9.21
N ASN A 173 -6.23 8.87 -7.99
CA ASN A 173 -6.95 9.09 -6.72
C ASN A 173 -8.09 8.07 -6.48
N GLN A 174 -7.90 6.85 -6.99
CA GLN A 174 -8.76 5.67 -6.85
C GLN A 174 -8.36 4.85 -5.62
N ILE A 175 -8.69 5.42 -4.45
CA ILE A 175 -8.19 4.94 -3.15
C ILE A 175 -8.83 3.61 -2.72
N GLU A 176 -10.12 3.39 -3.02
CA GLU A 176 -10.81 2.17 -2.61
C GLU A 176 -10.42 0.98 -3.51
N GLU A 177 -10.18 1.24 -4.79
CA GLU A 177 -9.63 0.30 -5.76
C GLU A 177 -8.25 -0.19 -5.33
N PHE A 178 -7.39 0.75 -4.93
CA PHE A 178 -6.10 0.42 -4.35
C PHE A 178 -6.25 -0.47 -3.11
N LYS A 179 -7.15 -0.12 -2.17
CA LYS A 179 -7.34 -0.91 -0.93
C LYS A 179 -7.81 -2.32 -1.23
N ILE A 180 -8.75 -2.50 -2.16
CA ILE A 180 -9.21 -3.81 -2.59
C ILE A 180 -8.04 -4.60 -3.18
N LEU A 181 -7.31 -4.02 -4.14
CA LEU A 181 -6.20 -4.70 -4.81
C LEU A 181 -5.09 -5.07 -3.80
N TYR A 182 -4.64 -4.10 -2.99
CA TYR A 182 -3.56 -4.30 -2.03
C TYR A 182 -3.89 -5.36 -0.98
N SER A 183 -5.13 -5.38 -0.47
CA SER A 183 -5.57 -6.36 0.54
C SER A 183 -5.55 -7.81 0.05
N ARG A 184 -5.43 -8.01 -1.26
CA ARG A 184 -5.47 -9.30 -1.92
C ARG A 184 -4.10 -9.72 -2.46
N LEU A 185 -3.08 -8.88 -2.39
CA LEU A 185 -1.75 -9.28 -2.81
C LEU A 185 -1.18 -10.38 -1.90
N ASP A 186 -0.48 -11.32 -2.52
CA ASP A 186 0.26 -12.37 -1.84
C ASP A 186 1.57 -11.84 -1.26
N ALA A 187 2.12 -12.58 -0.29
CA ALA A 187 3.36 -12.20 0.39
C ALA A 187 4.51 -11.94 -0.59
N VAL A 188 4.66 -12.77 -1.63
CA VAL A 188 5.76 -12.67 -2.60
C VAL A 188 5.66 -11.40 -3.42
N THR A 189 4.45 -10.96 -3.77
CA THR A 189 4.27 -9.69 -4.48
C THR A 189 4.49 -8.49 -3.57
N VAL A 190 4.04 -8.53 -2.32
CA VAL A 190 4.26 -7.44 -1.37
C VAL A 190 5.75 -7.29 -1.02
N GLU A 191 6.50 -8.39 -0.91
CA GLU A 191 7.96 -8.37 -0.67
C GLU A 191 8.75 -7.73 -1.81
N LYS A 192 8.22 -7.70 -3.04
CA LYS A 192 8.85 -7.00 -4.17
C LYS A 192 8.74 -5.48 -4.07
N LEU A 193 7.88 -4.94 -3.21
CA LEU A 193 7.74 -3.50 -3.03
C LEU A 193 9.03 -2.92 -2.46
N SER A 194 9.59 -1.95 -3.16
CA SER A 194 10.78 -1.26 -2.70
C SER A 194 10.43 -0.24 -1.60
N HIS A 195 11.41 0.16 -0.81
CA HIS A 195 11.26 1.31 0.10
C HIS A 195 10.80 2.58 -0.65
N THR A 196 11.20 2.75 -1.92
CA THR A 196 10.77 3.91 -2.72
C THR A 196 9.29 3.86 -3.08
N ASP A 197 8.71 2.67 -3.23
CA ASP A 197 7.29 2.53 -3.55
C ASP A 197 6.43 2.88 -2.34
N ILE A 198 6.85 2.45 -1.14
CA ILE A 198 6.16 2.82 0.12
C ILE A 198 6.17 4.34 0.32
N VAL A 199 7.30 5.00 0.09
CA VAL A 199 7.39 6.46 0.20
C VAL A 199 6.45 7.14 -0.80
N LYS A 200 6.42 6.70 -2.06
CA LYS A 200 5.48 7.23 -3.07
C LYS A 200 4.01 7.01 -2.68
N ILE A 201 3.68 5.86 -2.10
CA ILE A 201 2.32 5.58 -1.62
C ILE A 201 1.96 6.57 -0.52
N LEU A 202 2.83 6.73 0.47
CA LEU A 202 2.65 7.65 1.59
C LEU A 202 2.58 9.13 1.16
N ASP A 203 3.35 9.53 0.14
CA ASP A 203 3.28 10.87 -0.45
C ASP A 203 1.94 11.14 -1.14
N ASN A 204 1.33 10.13 -1.75
CA ASN A 204 -0.02 10.25 -2.28
C ASN A 204 -1.08 10.30 -1.18
N VAL A 205 -0.90 9.54 -0.10
CA VAL A 205 -1.77 9.60 1.09
C VAL A 205 -1.78 11.01 1.69
N ASN A 206 -0.63 11.69 1.74
CA ASN A 206 -0.55 13.07 2.24
C ASN A 206 -1.44 14.08 1.48
N LYS A 207 -1.83 13.78 0.24
CA LYS A 207 -2.73 14.63 -0.56
C LYS A 207 -4.21 14.46 -0.18
N LEU A 208 -4.55 13.40 0.58
CA LEU A 208 -5.91 13.10 0.98
C LEU A 208 -6.34 13.90 2.23
N PRO A 209 -7.65 14.13 2.44
CA PRO A 209 -8.16 14.63 3.72
C PRO A 209 -7.84 13.67 4.88
N LEU A 210 -7.64 14.20 6.09
CA LEU A 210 -7.18 13.42 7.26
C LEU A 210 -8.04 12.18 7.57
N GLU A 211 -9.37 12.29 7.42
CA GLU A 211 -10.29 11.16 7.62
C GLU A 211 -10.05 10.02 6.62
N ARG A 212 -9.77 10.36 5.35
CA ARG A 212 -9.47 9.37 4.30
C ARG A 212 -8.07 8.79 4.46
N GLN A 213 -7.11 9.58 4.95
CA GLN A 213 -5.77 9.09 5.28
C GLN A 213 -5.84 7.96 6.30
N LEU A 214 -6.58 8.15 7.40
CA LEU A 214 -6.74 7.11 8.43
C LEU A 214 -7.39 5.84 7.88
N SER A 215 -8.48 5.98 7.12
CA SER A 215 -9.14 4.83 6.45
C SER A 215 -8.17 4.05 5.56
N PHE A 216 -7.31 4.75 4.82
CA PHE A 216 -6.30 4.14 3.98
C PHE A 216 -5.21 3.43 4.80
N LEU A 217 -4.63 4.12 5.79
CA LEU A 217 -3.54 3.61 6.62
C LEU A 217 -3.97 2.38 7.42
N ASN A 218 -5.22 2.33 7.88
CA ASN A 218 -5.80 1.15 8.53
C ASN A 218 -5.76 -0.11 7.65
N ALA A 219 -5.93 0.04 6.34
CA ALA A 219 -5.86 -1.08 5.40
C ALA A 219 -4.42 -1.38 4.95
N PHE A 220 -3.60 -0.34 4.80
CA PHE A 220 -2.25 -0.45 4.24
C PHE A 220 -1.22 -0.91 5.27
N VAL A 221 -1.11 -0.21 6.41
CA VAL A 221 -0.02 -0.37 7.39
C VAL A 221 0.06 -1.78 7.97
N PRO A 222 -1.03 -2.42 8.45
CA PRO A 222 -0.93 -3.75 9.05
C PRO A 222 -0.45 -4.82 8.06
N LEU A 223 -0.91 -4.76 6.81
CA LEU A 223 -0.50 -5.68 5.76
C LEU A 223 0.95 -5.44 5.34
N SER A 224 1.35 -4.18 5.14
CA SER A 224 2.74 -3.83 4.83
C SER A 224 3.69 -4.33 5.90
N LEU A 225 3.36 -4.18 7.19
CA LEU A 225 4.22 -4.65 8.29
C LEU A 225 4.23 -6.17 8.44
N THR A 226 3.19 -6.85 8.00
CA THR A 226 3.12 -8.32 8.05
C THR A 226 4.09 -8.95 7.06
N TYR A 227 4.19 -8.40 5.84
CA TYR A 227 5.02 -8.96 4.77
C TYR A 227 6.36 -8.21 4.58
N LEU A 228 6.46 -6.96 5.01
CA LEU A 228 7.64 -6.11 4.86
C LEU A 228 7.96 -5.36 6.16
N PRO A 229 8.42 -6.04 7.22
CA PRO A 229 8.68 -5.42 8.53
C PRO A 229 9.79 -4.34 8.47
N SER A 230 10.70 -4.39 7.49
CA SER A 230 11.72 -3.37 7.27
C SER A 230 11.14 -1.98 6.94
N SER A 231 9.88 -1.92 6.49
CA SER A 231 9.18 -0.66 6.20
C SER A 231 8.80 0.15 7.43
N LEU A 232 8.86 -0.45 8.63
CA LEU A 232 8.48 0.20 9.89
C LEU A 232 9.23 1.51 10.13
N THR A 233 10.53 1.53 9.90
CA THR A 233 11.36 2.75 10.02
C THR A 233 10.89 3.84 9.05
N THR A 234 10.45 3.47 7.84
CA THR A 234 9.88 4.40 6.87
C THR A 234 8.55 4.98 7.35
N PHE A 235 7.67 4.14 7.91
CA PHE A 235 6.40 4.60 8.48
C PHE A 235 6.58 5.57 9.65
N VAL A 236 7.54 5.31 10.56
CA VAL A 236 7.78 6.20 11.70
C VAL A 236 8.36 7.55 11.24
N LYS A 237 9.31 7.56 10.30
CA LYS A 237 9.85 8.80 9.73
C LYS A 237 8.79 9.62 9.00
N TRP A 238 7.92 8.94 8.25
CA TRP A 238 6.76 9.58 7.63
C TRP A 238 5.81 10.14 8.68
N LEU A 239 5.50 9.39 9.75
CA LEU A 239 4.62 9.82 10.83
C LEU A 239 5.11 11.12 11.48
N ILE A 240 6.41 11.21 11.79
CA ILE A 240 7.07 12.42 12.30
C ILE A 240 6.89 13.59 11.32
N SER A 241 7.10 13.34 10.02
CA SER A 241 6.94 14.36 8.97
C SER A 241 5.48 14.83 8.84
N SER A 242 4.52 13.91 9.01
CA SER A 242 3.08 14.15 8.96
C SER A 242 2.59 15.02 10.11
N VAL A 243 3.25 15.01 11.28
CA VAL A 243 2.94 15.92 12.38
C VAL A 243 3.07 17.39 11.95
N TYR A 244 4.19 17.74 11.30
CA TYR A 244 4.41 19.10 10.78
C TYR A 244 3.44 19.45 9.65
N TYR A 245 3.08 18.49 8.82
CA TYR A 245 2.08 18.69 7.78
C TYR A 245 0.68 18.99 8.36
N ILE A 246 0.28 18.25 9.40
CA ILE A 246 -1.00 18.46 10.10
C ILE A 246 -1.01 19.81 10.82
N GLU A 247 0.10 20.21 11.45
CA GLU A 247 0.22 21.54 12.07
C GLU A 247 -0.03 22.66 11.05
N LYS A 248 0.59 22.56 9.87
CA LYS A 248 0.47 23.55 8.80
C LYS A 248 -0.95 23.60 8.19
N THR A 249 -1.58 22.45 8.05
CA THR A 249 -2.85 22.31 7.31
C THR A 249 -4.08 22.49 8.22
N TYR A 250 -4.00 22.04 9.48
CA TYR A 250 -5.11 21.98 10.43
C TYR A 250 -4.75 22.67 11.76
N PHE A 251 -4.22 23.89 11.69
CA PHE A 251 -3.74 24.66 12.84
C PHE A 251 -4.81 24.89 13.93
N ASP A 252 -6.07 25.10 13.53
CA ASP A 252 -7.15 25.43 14.48
C ASP A 252 -7.42 24.30 15.49
N ALA A 253 -7.35 23.05 15.02
CA ALA A 253 -7.57 21.85 15.82
C ALA A 253 -6.28 21.30 16.46
N PHE A 254 -5.12 21.85 16.10
CA PHE A 254 -3.81 21.47 16.63
C PHE A 254 -3.64 21.87 18.10
N PRO A 255 -3.06 21.04 18.98
CA PRO A 255 -2.42 19.73 18.73
C PRO A 255 -3.33 18.51 18.95
N LYS A 256 -4.59 18.69 19.33
CA LYS A 256 -5.48 17.58 19.69
C LYS A 256 -5.76 16.62 18.52
N ASN A 257 -5.94 17.17 17.31
CA ASN A 257 -6.13 16.36 16.09
C ASN A 257 -4.92 15.47 15.80
N VAL A 258 -3.70 15.98 15.96
CA VAL A 258 -2.49 15.20 15.71
C VAL A 258 -2.24 14.16 16.81
N LEU A 259 -2.56 14.45 18.08
CA LEU A 259 -2.49 13.45 19.15
C LEU A 259 -3.46 12.28 18.88
N THR A 260 -4.71 12.59 18.49
CA THR A 260 -5.68 11.54 18.15
C THR A 260 -5.22 10.70 16.95
N PHE A 261 -4.58 11.34 15.97
CA PHE A 261 -3.99 10.66 14.82
C PHE A 261 -2.80 9.77 15.23
N LEU A 262 -1.91 10.27 16.08
CA LEU A 262 -0.76 9.53 16.60
C LEU A 262 -1.19 8.32 17.41
N ASP A 263 -2.17 8.45 18.30
CA ASP A 263 -2.70 7.34 19.10
C ASP A 263 -3.19 6.17 18.20
N GLN A 264 -3.90 6.49 17.11
CA GLN A 264 -4.34 5.47 16.15
C GLN A 264 -3.17 4.84 15.40
N MET A 265 -2.17 5.62 15.02
CA MET A 265 -0.99 5.15 14.32
C MET A 265 -0.10 4.27 15.21
N VAL A 266 0.04 4.59 16.49
CA VAL A 266 0.79 3.77 17.47
C VAL A 266 0.17 2.37 17.58
N VAL A 267 -1.17 2.28 17.61
CA VAL A 267 -1.90 1.01 17.59
C VAL A 267 -1.67 0.27 16.26
N LEU A 268 -1.77 0.94 15.11
CA LEU A 268 -1.56 0.33 13.79
C LEU A 268 -0.15 -0.20 13.57
N LEU A 269 0.85 0.54 14.06
CA LEU A 269 2.26 0.16 14.00
C LEU A 269 2.62 -0.88 15.07
N LYS A 270 1.66 -1.30 15.91
CA LYS A 270 1.84 -2.24 17.04
C LYS A 270 2.90 -1.79 18.04
N LEU A 271 3.09 -0.47 18.19
CA LEU A 271 4.10 0.10 19.08
C LEU A 271 3.72 0.01 20.56
N ASP A 272 2.43 -0.16 20.89
CA ASP A 272 1.90 -0.33 22.26
C ASP A 272 2.19 -1.70 22.88
N CYS A 273 2.76 -2.65 22.13
CA CYS A 273 3.03 -3.99 22.60
C CYS A 273 4.29 -4.05 23.47
N ALA A 274 4.25 -3.44 24.65
CA ALA A 274 5.33 -3.49 25.64
C ALA A 274 5.76 -4.93 26.04
N ASN A 275 4.96 -5.95 25.72
CA ASN A 275 5.22 -7.36 26.07
C ASN A 275 5.17 -8.35 24.88
N GLN A 276 4.92 -7.90 23.64
CA GLN A 276 4.83 -8.76 22.45
C GLN A 276 5.26 -8.06 21.16
N LEU A 277 6.25 -7.17 21.23
CA LEU A 277 7.08 -6.98 20.05
C LEU A 277 7.78 -8.33 19.82
N ASP A 278 7.41 -9.04 18.76
CA ASP A 278 8.23 -10.15 18.29
C ASP A 278 9.69 -9.65 18.26
N PHE A 279 10.62 -10.41 18.84
CA PHE A 279 12.03 -10.05 18.95
C PHE A 279 12.66 -9.59 17.60
N GLN A 280 12.00 -9.89 16.48
CA GLN A 280 12.36 -9.48 15.12
C GLN A 280 11.96 -8.04 14.74
N GLN A 281 10.93 -7.44 15.34
CA GLN A 281 10.52 -6.06 15.01
C GLN A 281 11.34 -5.01 15.78
N CYS A 282 11.73 -5.30 17.03
CA CYS A 282 12.60 -4.42 17.81
C CYS A 282 14.02 -4.27 17.24
N SER A 283 14.52 -5.24 16.50
CA SER A 283 15.88 -5.21 15.92
C SER A 283 15.97 -4.43 14.61
N LEU A 284 14.83 -4.05 14.01
CA LEU A 284 14.76 -3.38 12.71
C LEU A 284 14.54 -1.87 12.81
N ILE A 285 14.07 -1.37 13.95
CA ILE A 285 13.82 0.05 14.17
C ILE A 285 15.04 0.67 14.84
N ASP A 286 15.51 1.78 14.27
CA ASP A 286 16.53 2.60 14.91
C ASP A 286 15.96 3.15 16.22
N LEU A 287 16.57 2.79 17.35
CA LEU A 287 16.17 3.22 18.70
C LEU A 287 16.06 4.75 18.79
N ASP A 288 16.86 5.47 17.99
CA ASP A 288 16.85 6.92 17.98
C ASP A 288 15.58 7.49 17.34
N VAL A 289 15.02 6.82 16.32
CA VAL A 289 13.78 7.22 15.65
C VAL A 289 12.55 6.99 16.55
N LEU A 290 12.55 5.92 17.35
CA LEU A 290 11.50 5.70 18.35
C LEU A 290 11.54 6.74 19.47
N LYS A 291 12.73 7.07 19.97
CA LYS A 291 12.90 8.16 20.95
C LYS A 291 12.45 9.50 20.39
N GLU A 292 12.70 9.76 19.11
CA GLU A 292 12.22 10.98 18.45
C GLU A 292 10.69 11.04 18.44
N LEU A 293 10.02 9.94 18.10
CA LEU A 293 8.55 9.85 18.15
C LEU A 293 8.01 10.03 19.59
N GLU A 294 8.62 9.38 20.58
CA GLU A 294 8.23 9.50 21.99
C GLU A 294 8.39 10.95 22.49
N ASN A 295 9.53 11.57 22.19
CA ASN A 295 9.77 12.98 22.50
C ASN A 295 8.76 13.91 21.83
N MET A 296 8.36 13.58 20.58
CA MET A 296 7.34 14.33 19.85
C MET A 296 5.95 14.19 20.49
N ILE A 297 5.52 12.98 20.85
CA ILE A 297 4.25 12.74 21.55
C ILE A 297 4.23 13.48 22.90
N ASN A 298 5.33 13.40 23.67
CA ASN A 298 5.48 14.11 24.94
C ASN A 298 5.39 15.63 24.76
N THR A 299 6.04 16.18 23.71
CA THR A 299 5.99 17.61 23.39
C THR A 299 4.60 18.06 22.98
N LEU A 300 3.90 17.29 22.15
CA LEU A 300 2.53 17.58 21.71
C LEU A 300 1.52 17.50 22.87
N THR A 301 1.68 16.54 23.77
CA THR A 301 0.85 16.40 24.98
C THR A 301 1.01 17.63 25.88
N LYS A 302 2.25 18.09 26.06
CA LYS A 302 2.56 19.35 26.77
C LYS A 302 1.93 20.56 26.07
N LEU A 303 2.00 20.64 24.74
CA LEU A 303 1.35 21.71 23.96
C LEU A 303 -0.17 21.69 24.10
N ASP A 304 -0.78 20.51 24.19
CA ASP A 304 -2.23 20.40 24.37
C ASP A 304 -2.68 20.86 25.76
N ALA A 305 -1.89 20.56 26.80
CA ALA A 305 -2.09 21.10 28.14
C ALA A 305 -1.97 22.64 28.13
N LEU A 306 -0.95 23.19 27.49
CA LEU A 306 -0.77 24.63 27.30
C LEU A 306 -1.94 25.30 26.57
N LYS A 307 -2.50 24.65 25.55
CA LYS A 307 -3.66 25.19 24.82
C LYS A 307 -4.94 25.11 25.65
N ARG A 308 -5.22 23.99 26.32
CA ARG A 308 -6.46 23.75 27.06
C ARG A 308 -6.52 24.48 28.40
N GLU A 309 -5.48 24.33 29.21
CA GLU A 309 -5.43 24.85 30.58
C GLU A 309 -5.05 26.33 30.60
N HIS A 310 -4.30 26.75 29.58
CA HIS A 310 -3.59 28.02 29.61
C HIS A 310 -3.90 28.94 28.42
N ARG A 311 -4.68 28.48 27.43
CA ARG A 311 -5.03 29.22 26.19
C ARG A 311 -3.81 29.77 25.43
N ILE A 312 -2.65 29.16 25.63
CA ILE A 312 -1.42 29.48 24.91
C ILE A 312 -1.35 28.59 23.68
N VAL A 313 -1.22 29.20 22.50
CA VAL A 313 -1.01 28.49 21.24
C VAL A 313 0.43 28.73 20.81
N ILE A 314 1.25 27.69 20.88
CA ILE A 314 2.63 27.72 20.38
C ILE A 314 2.71 26.74 19.20
N PRO A 315 3.10 27.22 18.00
CA PRO A 315 3.44 26.35 16.89
C PRO A 315 4.64 25.45 17.22
N LEU A 316 4.59 24.17 16.85
CA LEU A 316 5.65 23.18 17.07
C LEU A 316 6.95 23.61 16.37
N HIS A 317 6.87 24.17 15.18
CA HIS A 317 8.05 24.68 14.46
C HIS A 317 8.81 25.80 15.23
N HIS A 318 8.12 26.58 16.07
CA HIS A 318 8.76 27.60 16.89
C HIS A 318 9.48 27.02 18.13
N LEU A 319 9.18 25.78 18.54
CA LEU A 319 9.90 25.10 19.62
C LEU A 319 11.23 24.50 19.15
N GLN A 320 11.38 24.27 17.84
CA GLN A 320 12.62 23.81 17.22
C GLN A 320 13.54 24.96 16.79
N GLN A 321 12.97 26.16 16.60
CA GLN A 321 13.71 27.37 16.34
C GLN A 321 14.13 28.07 17.63
N ASP A 322 15.14 28.93 17.53
CA ASP A 322 15.74 29.70 18.62
C ASP A 322 14.68 30.22 19.62
N ALA A 323 14.85 29.93 20.91
CA ALA A 323 13.88 30.26 21.98
C ALA A 323 13.44 31.73 22.03
N LYS A 324 14.18 32.62 21.36
CA LYS A 324 13.91 34.06 21.19
C LYS A 324 12.68 34.38 20.33
N THR A 325 12.25 33.49 19.42
CA THR A 325 11.08 33.73 18.55
C THR A 325 9.74 33.45 19.24
N LEU A 326 9.75 32.69 20.34
CA LEU A 326 8.58 32.34 21.16
C LEU A 326 8.08 33.49 22.05
N PHE A 327 8.94 34.48 22.30
CA PHE A 327 8.70 35.60 23.22
C PHE A 327 7.43 36.41 22.95
N PRO A 328 7.14 36.83 21.70
CA PRO A 328 6.00 37.71 21.43
C PRO A 328 4.65 37.03 21.66
N GLY A 329 4.55 35.73 21.34
CA GLY A 329 3.33 34.94 21.53
C GLY A 329 3.03 34.68 23.00
N LEU A 330 4.07 34.36 23.77
CA LEU A 330 3.98 34.17 25.22
C LEU A 330 3.67 35.48 25.96
N LEU A 331 4.35 36.58 25.62
CA LEU A 331 4.08 37.91 26.19
C LEU A 331 2.63 38.36 25.98
N ASN A 332 2.04 38.08 24.82
CA ASN A 332 0.64 38.44 24.53
C ASN A 332 -0.37 37.60 25.34
N ALA A 333 -0.03 36.35 25.66
CA ALA A 333 -0.83 35.50 26.55
C ALA A 333 -0.69 35.94 28.03
N PHE A 334 0.54 36.22 28.47
CA PHE A 334 0.82 36.73 29.82
C PHE A 334 0.17 38.10 30.09
N ALA A 335 0.03 38.94 29.07
CA ALA A 335 -0.61 40.26 29.20
C ALA A 335 -2.14 40.20 29.42
N LYS A 336 -2.79 39.03 29.23
CA LYS A 336 -4.25 38.88 29.31
C LYS A 336 -4.76 38.37 30.65
N ASN A 337 -3.93 37.76 31.50
CA ASN A 337 -4.35 37.26 32.82
C ASN A 337 -3.21 37.39 33.85
N GLU A 338 -3.47 38.08 34.95
CA GLU A 338 -2.49 38.36 36.00
C GLU A 338 -2.21 37.16 36.93
N THR A 339 -3.22 36.34 37.23
CA THR A 339 -3.09 35.14 38.08
C THR A 339 -2.46 33.94 37.36
N PHE A 340 -2.40 34.04 36.03
CA PHE A 340 -1.91 32.99 35.15
C PHE A 340 -0.41 32.76 35.28
N LEU A 341 0.38 33.84 35.46
CA LEU A 341 1.83 33.74 35.63
C LEU A 341 2.22 32.86 36.81
N THR A 342 1.52 32.98 37.93
CA THR A 342 1.83 32.24 39.16
C THR A 342 1.51 30.76 39.00
N GLN A 343 0.32 30.44 38.47
CA GLN A 343 -0.10 29.06 38.21
C GLN A 343 0.74 28.40 37.13
N PHE A 344 1.05 29.10 36.04
CA PHE A 344 1.93 28.61 34.97
C PHE A 344 3.33 28.29 35.49
N ILE A 345 3.88 29.15 36.36
CA ILE A 345 5.20 28.95 36.93
C ILE A 345 5.22 27.80 37.94
N GLU A 346 4.22 27.69 38.81
CA GLU A 346 4.17 26.64 39.84
C GLU A 346 3.78 25.28 39.25
N GLN A 347 2.87 25.22 38.29
CA GLN A 347 2.31 23.97 37.76
C GLN A 347 3.00 23.45 36.50
N PHE A 348 3.57 24.33 35.66
CA PHE A 348 4.14 23.93 34.36
C PHE A 348 5.65 24.16 34.27
N VAL A 349 6.18 25.22 34.88
CA VAL A 349 7.62 25.54 34.82
C VAL A 349 8.46 24.69 35.77
N GLN A 350 8.01 24.46 37.01
CA GLN A 350 8.76 23.62 37.95
C GLN A 350 8.93 22.16 37.48
N PRO A 351 7.90 21.49 36.93
CA PRO A 351 8.03 20.08 36.51
C PRO A 351 8.84 19.89 35.22
N HIS A 352 9.02 20.93 34.40
CA HIS A 352 9.64 20.84 33.07
C HIS A 352 10.97 21.62 32.98
N ARG A 353 11.64 21.82 34.11
CA ARG A 353 12.86 22.64 34.23
C ARG A 353 14.07 22.09 33.45
N ASP A 354 14.09 20.79 33.22
CA ASP A 354 15.19 20.06 32.57
C ASP A 354 14.90 19.66 31.11
N ASP A 355 13.72 20.00 30.59
CA ASP A 355 13.30 19.70 29.21
C ASP A 355 13.56 20.86 28.24
N VAL A 356 13.27 20.68 26.95
CA VAL A 356 13.30 21.72 25.88
C VAL A 356 12.55 22.99 26.31
N PHE A 357 11.46 22.84 27.08
CA PHE A 357 10.71 23.95 27.65
C PHE A 357 11.48 24.71 28.74
N GLY A 358 12.36 24.04 29.48
CA GLY A 358 13.21 24.62 30.52
C GLY A 358 14.21 25.65 29.98
N GLU A 359 14.77 25.44 28.78
CA GLU A 359 15.61 26.45 28.12
C GLU A 359 14.79 27.69 27.72
N ILE A 360 13.63 27.48 27.12
CA ILE A 360 12.70 28.57 26.76
C ILE A 360 12.32 29.39 27.99
N ILE A 361 12.00 28.70 29.09
CA ILE A 361 11.70 29.31 30.39
C ILE A 361 12.91 30.08 30.94
N LYS A 362 14.13 29.54 30.84
CA LYS A 362 15.36 30.24 31.29
C LYS A 362 15.60 31.51 30.50
N VAL A 363 15.41 31.50 29.18
CA VAL A 363 15.55 32.72 28.36
C VAL A 363 14.46 33.72 28.77
N ILE A 364 13.22 33.27 29.01
CA ILE A 364 12.12 34.15 29.46
C ILE A 364 12.46 34.80 30.80
N PHE A 365 12.93 33.99 31.74
CA PHE A 365 13.35 34.45 33.06
C PHE A 365 14.50 35.46 32.97
N ASN A 366 15.50 35.20 32.12
CA ASN A 366 16.63 36.11 31.91
C ASN A 366 16.22 37.42 31.24
N TYR A 367 15.30 37.39 30.27
CA TYR A 367 14.75 38.60 29.65
C TYR A 367 14.03 39.48 30.68
N PHE A 368 13.21 38.87 31.55
CA PHE A 368 12.56 39.61 32.62
C PHE A 368 13.56 40.14 33.66
N LEU A 369 14.63 39.41 33.95
CA LEU A 369 15.72 39.89 34.81
C LEU A 369 16.49 41.07 34.19
N GLU A 370 16.76 41.06 32.89
CA GLU A 370 17.41 42.17 32.19
C GLU A 370 16.50 43.40 32.12
N LYS A 371 15.21 43.22 31.78
CA LYS A 371 14.20 44.29 31.86
C LYS A 371 14.06 44.81 33.29
N ARG A 372 14.16 43.96 34.32
CA ARG A 372 14.21 44.38 35.73
C ARG A 372 15.45 45.24 36.03
N LYS A 373 16.63 44.92 35.50
CA LYS A 373 17.83 45.76 35.67
C LYS A 373 17.66 47.14 35.02
N ILE A 374 17.04 47.18 33.85
CA ILE A 374 16.75 48.43 33.10
C ILE A 374 15.66 49.26 33.79
N CYS A 375 14.58 48.63 34.25
CA CYS A 375 13.53 49.30 35.01
C CYS A 375 14.05 49.76 36.38
N ALA A 376 14.89 48.99 37.06
CA ALA A 376 15.51 49.39 38.33
C ALA A 376 16.49 50.55 38.16
N SER A 377 17.25 50.61 37.06
CA SER A 377 18.12 51.76 36.76
C SER A 377 17.34 53.01 36.33
N LEU A 378 16.19 52.84 35.66
CA LEU A 378 15.26 53.94 35.33
C LEU A 378 14.48 54.44 36.57
N PHE A 379 14.13 53.56 37.51
CA PHE A 379 13.40 53.92 38.74
C PHE A 379 14.26 54.76 39.70
N VAL A 380 15.58 54.61 39.65
CA VAL A 380 16.51 55.42 40.46
C VAL A 380 16.69 56.83 39.88
N ASN A 381 16.43 57.04 38.59
CA ASN A 381 16.80 58.30 37.92
C ASN A 381 15.65 59.15 37.36
N LEU A 382 14.40 58.70 37.27
CA LEU A 382 13.32 59.54 36.71
C LEU A 382 11.99 59.40 37.47
N LYS A 383 11.65 60.44 38.25
CA LYS A 383 10.25 60.91 38.31
C LYS A 383 9.84 61.23 36.86
N PHE A 384 8.72 60.69 36.41
CA PHE A 384 8.21 60.73 35.04
C PHE A 384 8.80 59.65 34.10
N CYS A 385 8.19 58.47 34.12
CA CYS A 385 8.08 57.66 32.92
C CYS A 385 6.64 57.16 32.82
N SER A 386 5.93 57.65 31.80
CA SER A 386 4.63 57.13 31.36
C SER A 386 4.80 55.75 30.71
N CYS A 387 5.18 54.74 31.50
CA CYS A 387 5.03 53.35 31.09
C CYS A 387 3.54 52.99 31.20
N PRO A 388 2.96 52.30 30.20
CA PRO A 388 1.56 51.89 30.25
C PRO A 388 1.36 51.05 31.51
N ILE A 389 0.35 51.42 32.30
CA ILE A 389 0.01 50.91 33.64
C ILE A 389 0.01 49.35 33.73
N LYS A 390 -0.16 48.67 32.59
CA LYS A 390 -0.05 47.20 32.45
C LYS A 390 1.37 46.64 32.71
N GLU A 391 2.43 47.35 32.32
CA GLU A 391 3.82 46.90 32.56
C GLU A 391 4.23 47.02 34.04
N ILE A 392 3.63 47.97 34.79
CA ILE A 392 3.94 48.18 36.21
C ILE A 392 3.27 47.10 37.08
N SER A 393 2.02 46.72 36.76
CA SER A 393 1.34 45.58 37.42
C SER A 393 2.12 44.28 37.20
N PHE A 394 2.57 44.07 35.96
CA PHE A 394 3.36 42.91 35.56
C PHE A 394 4.68 42.82 36.34
N VAL A 395 5.42 43.93 36.46
CA VAL A 395 6.69 43.99 37.21
C VAL A 395 6.50 43.77 38.72
N ALA A 396 5.38 44.23 39.30
CA ALA A 396 5.07 44.03 40.71
C ALA A 396 4.74 42.56 41.03
N GLN A 397 3.99 41.87 40.17
CA GLN A 397 3.69 40.44 40.30
C GLN A 397 4.94 39.58 40.07
N PHE A 398 5.77 39.96 39.10
CA PHE A 398 7.07 39.31 38.88
C PHE A 398 7.99 39.45 40.11
N ARG A 399 7.95 40.59 40.82
CA ARG A 399 8.70 40.81 42.06
C ARG A 399 8.27 39.84 43.17
N SER A 400 6.97 39.59 43.31
CA SER A 400 6.42 38.60 44.27
C SER A 400 6.83 37.16 43.92
N LEU A 401 6.78 36.80 42.64
CA LEU A 401 7.17 35.48 42.13
C LEU A 401 8.69 35.22 42.21
N THR A 402 9.51 36.22 41.88
CA THR A 402 10.98 36.09 41.97
C THR A 402 11.43 35.88 43.42
N ILE A 403 10.76 36.52 44.38
CA ILE A 403 11.04 36.32 45.80
C ILE A 403 10.70 34.88 46.19
N LYS A 404 9.49 34.37 45.85
CA LYS A 404 9.10 32.98 46.13
C LYS A 404 10.02 31.93 45.51
N LEU A 405 10.49 32.13 44.27
CA LEU A 405 11.35 31.19 43.56
C LEU A 405 12.82 31.23 44.02
N CYS A 406 13.32 32.37 44.50
CA CYS A 406 14.70 32.52 44.99
C CYS A 406 14.86 32.18 46.47
N THR A 407 13.81 32.29 47.30
CA THR A 407 13.89 32.00 48.74
C THR A 407 13.62 30.54 49.10
N GLY A 408 13.13 29.72 48.16
CA GLY A 408 12.84 28.31 48.45
C GLY A 408 11.82 28.12 49.59
N GLU A 409 10.99 29.12 49.88
CA GLU A 409 9.95 29.01 50.89
C GLU A 409 8.75 28.28 50.28
N THR A 410 8.83 26.95 50.35
CA THR A 410 7.65 26.07 50.36
C THR A 410 6.79 26.42 51.57
N ARG A 411 5.52 26.74 51.32
CA ARG A 411 4.46 26.51 52.30
C ARG A 411 3.52 25.45 51.76
#